data_AF-A0A0D3VAX9-F1
#
_entry.id   AF-A0A0D3VAX9-F1
#
_cell.length_a   1.000
_cell.length_b   1.000
_cell.length_c   1.000
_cell.angle_alpha   90.00
_cell.angle_beta   90.00
_cell.angle_gamma   90.00
#
_symmetry.space_group_name_H-M   'P 1'
#
loop_
_entity.id
_entity.type
_entity.pdbx_description
1 polymer ?
#
loop_
_entity_poly.entity_id
_entity_poly.type
_entity_poly.pdbx_seq_one_letter_code
_entity_poly.pdbx_strand_id
1 'polypeptide(L)'
;MSEIGKRIFYELDSGYPIITVPEMRGVFESRTVDEDIHMYAILRDRDRQSFGLLELEYGQYAQDFYESNSNYRVNPETKELDFSYPDPNESEPTEPIYQTPLSEQVKALEVKNVELETKIATSDRENKNALFEIYNLLGGE
;
A
#
# COMPACT_ATOMS: atom_id res chain seq x y z
N MET A 1 -23.62 -6.28 9.89
CA MET A 1 -23.05 -4.96 9.61
C MET A 1 -22.15 -5.14 8.42
N SER A 2 -22.44 -4.45 7.32
CA SER A 2 -21.71 -4.55 6.06
C SER A 2 -20.59 -3.53 6.04
N GLU A 3 -19.45 -3.90 5.46
CA GLU A 3 -18.28 -3.05 5.24
C GLU A 3 -17.98 -3.06 3.75
N ILE A 4 -17.81 -1.87 3.17
CA ILE A 4 -17.45 -1.67 1.77
C ILE A 4 -16.27 -0.70 1.77
N GLY A 5 -15.16 -1.09 1.15
CA GLY A 5 -13.99 -0.21 1.04
C GLY A 5 -14.17 0.89 -0.02
N LYS A 6 -13.13 1.73 -0.15
CA LYS A 6 -13.17 2.86 -1.09
C LYS A 6 -13.12 2.36 -2.53
N ARG A 7 -13.80 3.07 -3.43
CA ARG A 7 -13.64 2.90 -4.88
C ARG A 7 -13.05 4.15 -5.47
N ILE A 8 -11.96 3.99 -6.20
CA ILE A 8 -11.20 5.11 -6.80
C ILE A 8 -11.30 4.97 -8.30
N PHE A 9 -11.99 5.90 -8.94
CA PHE A 9 -11.96 6.07 -10.38
C PHE A 9 -10.84 7.04 -10.72
N TYR A 10 -9.98 6.66 -11.67
CA TYR A 10 -8.74 7.39 -11.96
C TYR A 10 -8.45 7.44 -13.46
N GLU A 11 -7.71 8.45 -13.92
CA GLU A 11 -7.28 8.55 -15.32
C GLU A 11 -6.21 7.51 -15.64
N LEU A 12 -6.37 6.76 -16.74
CA LEU A 12 -5.48 5.62 -17.04
C LEU A 12 -4.05 6.03 -17.41
N ASP A 13 -3.88 7.22 -17.96
CA ASP A 13 -2.61 7.77 -18.43
C ASP A 13 -1.80 8.41 -17.30
N SER A 14 -2.43 9.23 -16.47
CA SER A 14 -1.79 10.00 -15.41
C SER A 14 -1.84 9.30 -14.04
N GLY A 15 -2.84 8.46 -13.83
CA GLY A 15 -3.10 7.85 -12.54
C GLY A 15 -3.89 8.72 -11.56
N TYR A 16 -4.21 9.97 -11.93
CA TYR A 16 -4.86 10.89 -11.01
C TYR A 16 -6.31 10.49 -10.70
N PRO A 17 -6.75 10.60 -9.44
CA PRO A 17 -8.12 10.30 -9.07
C PRO A 17 -9.10 11.30 -9.68
N ILE A 18 -10.13 10.78 -10.34
CA ILE A 18 -11.26 11.53 -10.88
C ILE A 18 -12.35 11.65 -9.82
N ILE A 19 -12.73 10.52 -9.22
CA ILE A 19 -13.72 10.42 -8.15
C ILE A 19 -13.29 9.32 -7.19
N THR A 20 -13.38 9.62 -5.90
CA THR A 20 -13.24 8.62 -4.85
C THR A 20 -14.55 8.48 -4.10
N VAL A 21 -15.13 7.29 -4.21
CA VAL A 21 -16.30 6.89 -3.46
C VAL A 21 -15.82 6.43 -2.09
N PRO A 22 -16.27 7.09 -1.01
CA PRO A 22 -15.79 6.78 0.33
C PRO A 22 -16.22 5.38 0.77
N GLU A 23 -15.46 4.79 1.68
CA GLU A 23 -15.81 3.54 2.33
C GLU A 23 -17.03 3.73 3.23
N MET A 24 -17.77 2.65 3.46
CA MET A 24 -19.01 2.66 4.23
C MET A 24 -19.05 1.48 5.19
N ARG A 25 -19.64 1.72 6.37
CA ARG A 25 -19.92 0.69 7.38
C ARG A 25 -21.32 0.87 7.96
N GLY A 26 -22.15 -0.17 7.92
CA GLY A 26 -23.54 -0.04 8.38
C GLY A 26 -24.49 -1.10 7.84
N VAL A 27 -25.76 -0.74 7.71
CA VAL A 27 -26.80 -1.58 7.09
C VAL A 27 -27.26 -0.87 5.83
N PHE A 28 -26.67 -1.26 4.70
CA PHE A 28 -26.96 -0.71 3.37
C PHE A 28 -26.79 -1.82 2.33
N GLU A 29 -27.37 -1.58 1.16
CA GLU A 29 -27.09 -2.38 -0.04
C GLU A 29 -25.87 -1.79 -0.75
N SER A 30 -24.96 -2.66 -1.20
CA SER A 30 -23.80 -2.23 -1.98
C SER A 30 -24.25 -1.76 -3.35
N ARG A 31 -23.80 -0.56 -3.75
CA ARG A 31 -23.98 -0.09 -5.12
C ARG A 31 -23.00 -0.80 -6.03
N THR A 32 -23.47 -1.23 -7.19
CA THR A 32 -22.63 -1.72 -8.28
C THR A 32 -21.73 -0.62 -8.82
N VAL A 33 -20.68 -1.01 -9.52
CA VAL A 33 -19.77 -0.09 -10.21
C VAL A 33 -20.54 0.76 -11.24
N ASP A 34 -21.42 0.15 -12.01
CA ASP A 34 -22.20 0.87 -13.02
C ASP A 34 -23.15 1.89 -12.41
N GLU A 35 -23.78 1.60 -11.27
CA GLU A 35 -24.61 2.59 -10.56
C GLU A 35 -23.80 3.80 -10.13
N ASP A 36 -22.57 3.61 -9.63
CA ASP A 36 -21.68 4.72 -9.30
C ASP A 36 -21.36 5.56 -10.53
N ILE A 37 -21.01 4.93 -11.67
CA ILE A 37 -20.72 5.69 -12.88
C ILE A 37 -21.95 6.47 -13.37
N HIS A 38 -23.14 5.88 -13.36
CA HIS A 38 -24.36 6.60 -13.76
C HIS A 38 -24.67 7.78 -12.83
N MET A 39 -24.37 7.65 -11.55
CA MET A 39 -24.62 8.68 -10.54
C MET A 39 -23.67 9.87 -10.69
N TYR A 40 -22.38 9.65 -10.97
CA TYR A 40 -21.39 10.72 -11.11
C TYR A 40 -21.30 11.19 -12.56
N ALA A 41 -21.81 12.39 -12.86
CA ALA A 41 -21.77 12.97 -14.20
C ALA A 41 -20.36 13.01 -14.82
N ILE A 42 -19.33 13.29 -14.01
CA ILE A 42 -17.93 13.31 -14.44
C ILE A 42 -17.41 11.95 -14.95
N LEU A 43 -18.00 10.85 -14.49
CA LEU A 43 -17.69 9.50 -14.96
C LEU A 43 -18.59 9.11 -16.14
N ARG A 44 -19.89 9.43 -16.05
CA ARG A 44 -20.86 9.12 -17.11
C ARG A 44 -20.53 9.80 -18.43
N ASP A 45 -20.07 11.04 -18.36
CA ASP A 45 -19.83 11.87 -19.55
C ASP A 45 -18.40 11.68 -20.11
N ARG A 46 -17.57 10.82 -19.49
CA ARG A 46 -16.22 10.44 -19.94
C ARG A 46 -16.25 9.17 -20.79
N ASP A 47 -15.24 9.01 -21.65
CA ASP A 47 -15.00 7.74 -22.35
C ASP A 47 -14.66 6.65 -21.32
N ARG A 48 -15.37 5.51 -21.40
CA ARG A 48 -15.12 4.36 -20.52
C ARG A 48 -13.71 3.81 -20.64
N GLN A 49 -13.06 4.02 -21.78
CA GLN A 49 -11.68 3.60 -22.01
C GLN A 49 -10.64 4.61 -21.53
N SER A 50 -11.05 5.77 -20.99
CA SER A 50 -10.12 6.79 -20.48
C SER A 50 -9.85 6.70 -18.98
N PHE A 51 -10.59 5.87 -18.23
CA PHE A 51 -10.45 5.76 -16.79
C PHE A 51 -10.49 4.32 -16.29
N GLY A 52 -9.79 4.08 -15.18
CA GLY A 52 -9.78 2.82 -14.46
C GLY A 52 -10.61 2.89 -13.18
N LEU A 53 -10.73 1.73 -12.53
CA LEU A 53 -11.31 1.57 -11.21
C LEU A 53 -10.32 0.79 -10.34
N LEU A 54 -10.07 1.27 -9.13
CA LEU A 54 -9.41 0.53 -8.07
C LEU A 54 -10.39 0.37 -6.91
N GLU A 55 -10.65 -0.87 -6.51
CA GLU A 55 -11.48 -1.21 -5.35
C GLU A 55 -10.58 -1.62 -4.20
N LEU A 56 -10.74 -0.94 -3.07
CA LEU A 56 -9.98 -1.22 -1.84
C LEU A 56 -10.83 -2.01 -0.86
N GLU A 57 -10.17 -2.73 0.04
CA GLU A 57 -10.80 -3.29 1.23
C GLU A 57 -11.17 -2.20 2.24
N TYR A 58 -12.16 -2.46 3.09
CA TYR A 58 -12.55 -1.52 4.14
C TYR A 58 -11.37 -1.24 5.09
N GLY A 59 -11.04 0.05 5.28
CA GLY A 59 -9.91 0.48 6.10
C GLY A 59 -8.53 0.31 5.46
N GLN A 60 -8.43 -0.21 4.23
CA GLN A 60 -7.15 -0.33 3.54
C GLN A 60 -6.53 1.06 3.31
N TYR A 61 -5.25 1.20 3.66
CA TYR A 61 -4.51 2.46 3.60
C TYR A 61 -5.10 3.61 4.42
N ALA A 62 -5.98 3.35 5.40
CA ALA A 62 -6.65 4.41 6.17
C ALA A 62 -5.66 5.41 6.80
N GLN A 63 -4.54 4.91 7.34
CA GLN A 63 -3.49 5.78 7.89
C GLN A 63 -2.76 6.55 6.79
N ASP A 64 -2.44 5.93 5.66
CA ASP A 64 -1.77 6.62 4.56
C ASP A 64 -2.64 7.74 3.97
N PHE A 65 -3.95 7.52 3.81
CA PHE A 65 -4.89 8.57 3.39
C PHE A 65 -4.94 9.74 4.38
N TYR A 66 -4.84 9.45 5.68
CA TYR A 66 -4.81 10.47 6.72
C TYR A 66 -3.50 11.27 6.67
N GLU A 67 -2.35 10.59 6.74
CA GLU A 67 -1.02 11.23 6.77
C GLU A 67 -0.69 11.98 5.48
N SER A 68 -1.16 11.50 4.33
CA SER A 68 -0.97 12.17 3.02
C SER A 68 -1.91 13.34 2.77
N ASN A 69 -2.83 13.65 3.70
CA ASN A 69 -3.94 14.58 3.46
C ASN A 69 -4.73 14.23 2.18
N SER A 70 -4.92 12.94 1.91
CA SER A 70 -5.54 12.43 0.68
C SER A 70 -4.82 12.83 -0.62
N ASN A 71 -3.51 13.08 -0.57
CA ASN A 71 -2.67 13.25 -1.76
C ASN A 71 -2.11 11.90 -2.23
N TYR A 72 -2.75 11.33 -3.25
CA TYR A 72 -2.42 10.03 -3.82
C TYR A 72 -2.72 9.98 -5.32
N ARG A 73 -2.18 8.96 -5.97
CA ARG A 73 -2.51 8.56 -7.34
C ARG A 73 -2.50 7.05 -7.46
N VAL A 74 -3.14 6.53 -8.50
CA VAL A 74 -2.96 5.13 -8.90
C VAL A 74 -1.80 5.07 -9.88
N ASN A 75 -0.76 4.31 -9.58
CA ASN A 75 0.38 4.17 -10.46
C ASN A 75 -0.04 3.50 -11.79
N PRO A 76 0.17 4.14 -12.96
CA PRO A 76 -0.26 3.58 -14.24
C PRO A 76 0.40 2.24 -14.61
N GLU A 77 1.59 1.96 -14.08
CA GLU A 77 2.34 0.73 -14.36
C GLU A 77 1.92 -0.40 -13.44
N THR A 78 1.90 -0.17 -12.12
CA THR A 78 1.62 -1.21 -11.12
C THR A 78 0.13 -1.39 -10.83
N LYS A 79 -0.68 -0.37 -11.13
CA LYS A 79 -2.11 -0.27 -10.76
C LYS A 79 -2.36 -0.26 -9.24
N GLU A 80 -1.34 0.04 -8.46
CA GLU A 80 -1.41 0.21 -7.00
C GLU A 80 -1.42 1.69 -6.61
N LEU A 81 -1.69 2.00 -5.33
CA LEU A 81 -1.67 3.38 -4.84
C LEU A 81 -0.26 3.85 -4.52
N ASP A 82 0.08 5.03 -5.02
CA ASP A 82 1.19 5.82 -4.51
C ASP A 82 0.63 7.02 -3.74
N PHE A 83 1.32 7.40 -2.66
CA PHE A 83 0.98 8.53 -1.81
C PHE A 83 2.10 9.57 -1.84
N SER A 84 1.72 10.84 -1.69
CA SER A 84 2.65 11.94 -1.43
C SER A 84 2.36 12.49 -0.04
N TYR A 85 3.33 12.40 0.85
CA TYR A 85 3.19 12.85 2.23
C TYR A 85 3.77 14.26 2.40
N PRO A 86 3.10 15.16 3.11
CA PRO A 86 3.63 16.50 3.35
C PRO A 86 4.88 16.43 4.24
N ASP A 87 5.94 17.17 3.87
CA ASP A 87 7.08 17.37 4.78
C ASP A 87 6.75 18.52 5.74
N PRO A 88 6.67 18.26 7.07
CA PRO A 88 6.33 19.30 8.04
C PRO A 88 7.38 20.42 8.14
N ASN A 89 8.59 20.22 7.61
CA ASN A 89 9.67 21.21 7.62
C ASN A 89 9.71 22.05 6.35
N GLU A 90 8.84 21.78 5.39
CA GLU A 90 8.84 22.45 4.11
C GLU A 90 8.18 23.82 4.20
N SER A 91 8.90 24.86 3.76
CA SER A 91 8.45 26.25 3.88
C SER A 91 7.68 26.77 2.67
N GLU A 92 7.79 26.10 1.51
CA GLU A 92 7.11 26.47 0.27
C GLU A 92 6.49 25.24 -0.39
N PRO A 93 5.33 25.36 -1.08
CA PRO A 93 4.74 24.22 -1.78
C PRO A 93 5.66 23.70 -2.88
N THR A 94 6.06 22.44 -2.82
CA THR A 94 6.81 21.74 -3.87
C THR A 94 5.91 20.77 -4.65
N GLU A 95 6.44 20.26 -5.76
CA GLU A 95 5.77 19.22 -6.53
C GLU A 95 5.68 17.91 -5.71
N PRO A 96 4.51 17.23 -5.71
CA PRO A 96 4.31 16.03 -4.90
C PRO A 96 5.22 14.89 -5.36
N ILE A 97 5.93 14.30 -4.40
CA ILE A 97 6.75 13.11 -4.63
C ILE A 97 5.91 11.88 -4.25
N TYR A 98 5.48 11.15 -5.26
CA TYR A 98 4.69 9.93 -5.10
C TYR A 98 5.58 8.72 -4.83
N GLN A 99 5.23 7.98 -3.78
CA GLN A 99 5.91 6.77 -3.37
C GLN A 99 4.90 5.70 -2.92
N THR A 100 5.35 4.45 -2.84
CA THR A 100 4.56 3.35 -2.28
C THR A 100 4.05 3.69 -0.86
N PRO A 101 2.88 3.17 -0.44
CA PRO A 101 2.30 3.52 0.86
C PRO A 101 3.26 3.24 2.01
N LEU A 102 3.37 4.14 2.98
CA LEU A 102 4.24 3.95 4.15
C LEU A 102 3.86 2.69 4.93
N SER A 103 2.56 2.37 5.01
CA SER A 103 2.10 1.11 5.62
C SER A 103 2.68 -0.14 4.96
N GLU A 104 2.75 -0.19 3.62
CA GLU A 104 3.36 -1.30 2.88
C GLU A 104 4.88 -1.31 3.03
N GLN A 105 5.52 -0.14 3.04
CA GLN A 105 6.96 -0.04 3.29
C GLN A 105 7.33 -0.60 4.67
N VAL A 106 6.57 -0.25 5.72
CA VAL A 106 6.77 -0.77 7.08
C VAL A 106 6.58 -2.27 7.12
N LYS A 107 5.50 -2.79 6.52
CA LYS A 107 5.26 -4.23 6.44
C LYS A 107 6.38 -4.99 5.72
N ALA A 108 6.90 -4.44 4.62
CA ALA A 108 8.03 -5.02 3.91
C ALA A 108 9.32 -5.00 4.75
N LEU A 109 9.56 -3.92 5.51
CA LEU A 109 10.69 -3.83 6.43
C LEU A 109 10.59 -4.82 7.59
N GLU A 110 9.40 -5.02 8.16
CA GLU A 110 9.17 -6.02 9.21
C GLU A 110 9.48 -7.43 8.71
N VAL A 111 9.00 -7.80 7.52
CA VAL A 111 9.31 -9.10 6.91
C VAL A 111 10.82 -9.28 6.71
N LYS A 112 11.49 -8.24 6.20
CA LYS A 112 12.94 -8.27 5.98
C LYS A 112 13.72 -8.39 7.30
N ASN A 113 13.28 -7.73 8.37
CA ASN A 113 13.90 -7.84 9.68
C ASN A 113 13.79 -9.25 10.24
N VAL A 114 12.61 -9.88 10.18
CA VAL A 114 12.42 -11.28 10.60
C VAL A 114 13.31 -12.25 9.79
N GLU A 115 13.42 -12.01 8.48
CA GLU A 115 14.30 -12.81 7.62
C GLU A 115 15.78 -12.67 8.04
N LEU A 116 16.23 -11.44 8.34
CA LEU A 116 17.59 -11.18 8.80
C LEU A 116 17.87 -11.83 10.17
N GLU A 117 16.96 -11.70 11.13
CA GLU A 117 17.07 -12.36 12.44
C GLU A 117 17.19 -13.88 12.30
N THR A 118 16.39 -14.48 11.41
CA THR A 118 16.43 -15.91 11.13
C THR A 118 17.77 -16.33 10.52
N LYS A 119 18.31 -15.54 9.58
CA LYS A 119 19.62 -15.78 8.97
C LYS A 119 20.75 -15.68 9.99
N ILE A 120 20.70 -14.67 10.87
CA ILE A 120 21.70 -14.49 11.94
C ILE A 120 21.66 -15.70 12.88
N ALA A 121 20.48 -16.07 13.39
CA ALA A 121 20.33 -17.22 14.30
C ALA A 121 20.80 -18.55 13.65
N THR A 122 20.56 -18.71 12.34
CA THR A 122 21.02 -19.87 11.58
C THR A 122 22.54 -19.89 11.46
N SER A 123 23.15 -18.76 11.08
CA SER A 123 24.60 -18.61 11.00
C SER A 123 25.27 -18.85 12.35
N ASP A 124 24.72 -18.32 13.45
CA ASP A 124 25.24 -18.51 14.80
C ASP A 124 25.20 -19.99 15.23
N ARG A 125 24.10 -20.69 14.89
CA ARG A 125 23.98 -22.14 15.12
C ARG A 125 25.00 -22.92 14.32
N GLU A 126 25.19 -22.60 13.04
CA GLU A 126 26.19 -23.23 12.18
C GLU A 126 27.62 -23.00 12.68
N ASN A 127 27.94 -21.77 13.08
CA ASN A 127 29.23 -21.42 13.66
C ASN A 127 29.49 -22.19 14.97
N LYS A 128 28.49 -22.29 15.87
CA LYS A 128 28.62 -23.05 17.11
C LYS A 128 28.85 -24.55 16.84
N ASN A 129 28.15 -25.11 15.86
CA ASN A 129 28.34 -26.50 15.46
C ASN A 129 29.74 -26.74 14.89
N ALA A 130 30.21 -25.87 14.00
CA ALA A 130 31.56 -25.96 13.44
C ALA A 130 32.64 -25.85 14.53
N LEU A 131 32.48 -24.95 15.50
CA LEU A 131 33.39 -24.83 16.64
C LEU A 131 33.42 -26.09 17.50
N PHE A 132 32.25 -26.70 17.75
CA PHE A 132 32.15 -27.97 18.48
C PHE A 132 32.83 -29.12 17.73
N GLU A 133 32.66 -29.20 16.41
CA GLU A 133 33.34 -30.19 15.56
C GLU A 133 34.87 -30.01 15.62
N ILE A 134 35.36 -28.77 15.50
CA ILE A 134 36.80 -28.47 15.62
C ILE A 134 37.33 -28.86 16.99
N TYR A 135 36.61 -28.55 18.08
CA TYR A 135 37.00 -28.92 19.45
C TYR A 135 37.19 -30.44 19.59
N ASN A 136 36.21 -31.21 19.11
CA ASN A 136 36.28 -32.67 19.17
C ASN A 136 37.42 -33.25 18.32
N LEU A 137 37.70 -32.66 17.15
CA LEU A 137 38.80 -33.08 16.27
C LEU A 137 40.18 -32.81 16.87
N LEU A 138 40.32 -31.77 17.69
CA LEU A 138 41.58 -31.42 18.37
C LEU A 138 41.83 -32.23 19.65
N GLY A 139 40.97 -33.22 19.97
CA GLY A 139 41.14 -34.10 21.13
C GLY A 139 40.75 -33.45 22.45
N GLY A 140 39.81 -32.49 22.43
CA GLY A 140 39.27 -31.90 23.66
C GLY A 140 38.51 -32.94 24.50
N GLU A 141 38.98 -33.18 25.73
CA GLU A 141 38.26 -33.93 26.77
C GLU A 141 37.12 -33.12 27.38
#